data_AF-A0A3L7JRN7-F1
#
_entry.id   AF-A0A3L7JRN7-F1
#
_cell.length_a   1.000
_cell.length_b   1.000
_cell.length_c   1.000
_cell.angle_alpha   90.00
_cell.angle_beta   90.00
_cell.angle_gamma   90.00
#
_symmetry.space_group_name_H-M   'P 1'
#
loop_
_entity.id
_entity.type
_entity.pdbx_description
1 polymer ?
#
loop_
_entity_poly.entity_id
_entity_poly.type
_entity_poly.pdbx_seq_one_letter_code
_entity_poly.pdbx_strand_id
1 'polypeptide(L)'
;MKYMTKGKEVILFDRQGNREDAHIVKCLECGTEFRTKFTSDEIHCSSCEKTEGYSEINNGFEVIGQIEDSYRTVTVDGLHTA
;
A
#
# COMPACT_ATOMS: atom_id res chain seq x y z
N MET A 1 10.68 24.29 13.52
CA MET A 1 10.88 23.35 12.39
C MET A 1 9.81 22.27 12.49
N LYS A 2 9.01 22.02 11.45
CA LYS A 2 8.01 20.93 11.44
C LYS A 2 8.72 19.65 10.95
N TYR A 3 8.85 18.67 11.83
CA TYR A 3 9.39 17.36 11.48
C TYR A 3 8.21 16.46 11.08
N MET A 4 8.17 16.04 9.81
CA MET A 4 7.24 15.02 9.33
C MET A 4 7.93 13.66 9.45
N THR A 5 7.73 12.96 10.56
CA THR A 5 8.14 11.56 10.67
C THR A 5 7.03 10.69 10.06
N LYS A 6 7.34 9.91 9.01
CA LYS A 6 6.47 8.84 8.50
C LYS A 6 6.30 7.78 9.59
N GLY A 7 5.31 7.98 10.46
CA GLY A 7 5.32 7.38 11.80
C GLY A 7 4.62 6.03 11.94
N LYS A 8 3.71 5.65 11.04
CA LYS A 8 3.07 4.33 11.10
C LYS A 8 2.37 4.02 9.78
N GLU A 9 2.87 3.04 9.03
CA GLU A 9 2.08 2.42 7.96
C GLU A 9 0.97 1.61 8.63
N VAL A 10 -0.28 1.82 8.22
CA VAL A 10 -1.43 1.03 8.69
C VAL A 10 -1.84 0.11 7.55
N ILE A 11 -1.82 -1.20 7.81
CA ILE A 11 -2.33 -2.19 6.84
C ILE A 11 -3.77 -2.53 7.24
N LEU A 12 -4.70 -2.25 6.33
CA LEU A 12 -6.12 -2.54 6.47
C LEU A 12 -6.45 -3.79 5.65
N PHE A 13 -6.69 -4.92 6.31
CA PHE A 13 -7.00 -6.20 5.66
C PHE A 13 -8.47 -6.31 5.23
N ASP A 14 -9.37 -5.55 5.85
CA ASP A 14 -10.82 -5.57 5.60
C ASP A 14 -11.31 -4.50 4.60
N ARG A 15 -10.39 -3.77 3.95
CA ARG A 15 -10.74 -2.64 3.08
C ARG A 15 -10.18 -2.84 1.68
N GLN A 16 -11.04 -2.72 0.67
CA GLN A 16 -10.61 -2.77 -0.74
C GLN A 16 -9.76 -1.54 -1.15
N GLY A 17 -9.93 -0.41 -0.49
CA GLY A 17 -9.29 0.86 -0.88
C GLY A 17 -9.75 1.36 -2.25
N ASN A 18 -9.19 2.48 -2.71
CA ASN A 18 -9.35 3.00 -4.07
C ASN A 18 -8.14 2.65 -4.93
N ARG A 19 -8.27 2.77 -6.25
CA ARG A 19 -7.20 2.47 -7.23
C ARG A 19 -5.86 3.21 -6.94
N GLU A 20 -5.94 4.41 -6.38
CA GLU A 20 -4.77 5.27 -6.09
C GLU A 20 -4.06 4.93 -4.77
N ASP A 21 -4.72 4.15 -3.91
CA ASP A 21 -4.13 3.67 -2.67
C ASP A 21 -3.00 2.69 -2.96
N ALA A 22 -2.13 2.52 -1.98
CA ALA A 22 -1.15 1.45 -2.02
C ALA A 22 -1.78 0.17 -1.47
N HIS A 23 -1.47 -0.97 -2.08
CA HIS A 23 -1.99 -2.28 -1.71
C HIS A 23 -0.86 -3.26 -1.55
N ILE A 24 -1.12 -4.28 -0.74
CA ILE A 24 -0.35 -5.51 -0.71
C ILE A 24 -1.14 -6.52 -1.54
N VAL A 25 -0.46 -7.07 -2.53
CA VAL A 25 -1.03 -8.08 -3.43
C VAL A 25 -0.19 -9.34 -3.38
N LYS A 26 -0.85 -10.48 -3.54
CA LYS A 26 -0.23 -11.79 -3.62
C LYS A 26 -0.41 -12.34 -5.02
N CYS A 27 0.68 -12.70 -5.68
CA CYS A 27 0.61 -13.42 -6.95
C CYS A 27 0.08 -14.84 -6.72
N LEU A 28 -0.97 -15.24 -7.42
CA LEU A 28 -1.56 -16.58 -7.29
C LEU A 28 -0.71 -17.66 -7.98
N GLU A 29 0.17 -17.26 -8.90
CA GLU A 29 1.02 -18.20 -9.65
C GLU A 29 2.25 -18.64 -8.84
N CYS A 30 3.01 -17.68 -8.28
CA CYS A 30 4.24 -17.97 -7.53
C CYS A 30 4.10 -17.77 -6.01
N GLY A 31 2.97 -17.25 -5.53
CA GLY A 31 2.73 -16.98 -4.11
C GLY A 31 3.44 -15.73 -3.57
N THR A 32 4.21 -15.01 -4.39
CA THR A 32 4.95 -13.83 -3.93
C THR A 32 4.02 -12.70 -3.55
N GLU A 33 4.26 -12.12 -2.38
CA GLU A 33 3.56 -10.94 -1.87
C GLU A 33 4.40 -9.68 -2.14
N PHE A 34 3.77 -8.64 -2.68
CA PHE A 34 4.46 -7.40 -2.99
C PHE A 34 3.53 -6.19 -2.86
N ARG A 35 4.15 -5.02 -2.73
CA ARG A 35 3.44 -3.74 -2.61
C ARG A 35 3.28 -3.12 -4.00
N THR A 36 2.08 -2.65 -4.32
CA THR A 36 1.82 -1.97 -5.60
C THR A 36 0.76 -0.88 -5.44
N LYS A 37 0.66 0.00 -6.44
CA LYS A 37 -0.49 0.90 -6.62
C LYS A 37 -1.14 0.54 -7.94
N PHE A 38 -2.45 0.58 -8.00
CA PHE A 38 -3.16 0.28 -9.24
C PHE A 38 -3.21 1.48 -10.19
N THR A 39 -2.19 2.34 -10.22
CA THR A 39 -2.15 3.53 -11.10
C THR A 39 -2.03 3.17 -12.58
N SER A 40 -1.51 1.99 -12.88
CA SER A 40 -1.44 1.43 -14.24
C SER A 40 -2.64 0.53 -14.53
N ASP A 41 -2.94 0.29 -15.80
CA ASP A 41 -3.97 -0.68 -16.21
C ASP A 41 -3.54 -2.14 -16.06
N GLU A 42 -2.27 -2.38 -15.73
CA GLU A 42 -1.69 -3.71 -15.57
C GLU A 42 -0.85 -3.79 -14.29
N ILE A 43 -0.81 -4.98 -13.71
CA ILE A 43 -0.02 -5.33 -12.52
C ILE A 43 0.96 -6.41 -12.91
N HIS A 44 2.21 -6.23 -12.52
CA HIS A 44 3.30 -7.14 -12.84
C HIS A 44 3.87 -7.78 -11.57
N CYS A 45 4.03 -9.10 -11.58
CA CYS A 45 4.73 -9.82 -10.53
C CYS A 45 6.24 -9.78 -10.78
N SER A 46 6.99 -9.21 -9.82
CA SER A 46 8.45 -9.13 -9.90
C SER A 46 9.19 -10.47 -9.80
N SER A 47 8.48 -11.57 -9.52
CA SER A 47 9.09 -12.88 -9.23
C SER A 47 8.87 -13.93 -10.30
N CYS A 48 7.73 -13.92 -11.00
CA CYS A 48 7.43 -14.89 -12.06
C CYS A 48 6.99 -14.23 -13.36
N GLU A 49 7.13 -12.91 -13.48
CA GLU A 49 6.80 -12.12 -14.68
C GLU A 49 5.30 -12.13 -15.08
N LYS A 50 4.45 -12.82 -14.29
CA LYS A 50 3.00 -12.81 -14.43
C LYS A 50 2.48 -11.38 -14.49
N THR A 51 1.65 -11.09 -15.48
CA THR A 51 1.05 -9.78 -15.70
C THR A 51 -0.44 -9.95 -15.90
N GLU A 52 -1.25 -9.13 -15.23
CA GLU A 52 -2.71 -9.12 -15.40
C GLU A 52 -3.22 -7.69 -15.48
N GLY A 53 -4.28 -7.49 -16.27
CA GLY A 53 -4.99 -6.22 -16.30
C GLY A 53 -5.73 -5.96 -14.98
N TYR A 54 -5.90 -4.70 -14.60
CA TYR A 54 -6.61 -4.32 -13.36
C TYR A 54 -8.04 -4.89 -13.31
N SER A 55 -8.76 -4.88 -14.43
CA SER A 55 -10.11 -5.47 -14.53
C SER A 55 -10.15 -6.98 -14.29
N GLU A 56 -9.01 -7.66 -14.48
CA GLU A 56 -8.84 -9.11 -14.37
C GLU A 56 -7.90 -9.47 -13.22
N ILE A 57 -7.63 -8.54 -12.30
CA ILE A 57 -6.66 -8.72 -11.21
C ILE A 57 -6.88 -10.01 -10.43
N ASN A 58 -8.15 -10.35 -10.14
CA ASN A 58 -8.51 -11.55 -9.37
C ASN A 58 -8.18 -12.88 -10.08
N ASN A 59 -7.81 -12.86 -11.36
CA ASN A 59 -7.40 -14.05 -12.11
C ASN A 59 -5.96 -14.46 -11.82
N GLY A 60 -5.08 -13.52 -11.48
CA GLY A 60 -3.66 -13.79 -11.24
C GLY A 60 -3.10 -13.21 -9.94
N PHE A 61 -3.87 -12.36 -9.25
CA PHE A 61 -3.47 -11.69 -8.02
C PHE A 61 -4.62 -11.65 -7.02
N GLU A 62 -4.28 -11.75 -5.74
CA GLU A 62 -5.17 -11.54 -4.62
C GLU A 62 -4.78 -10.26 -3.90
N VAL A 63 -5.71 -9.33 -3.72
CA VAL A 63 -5.48 -8.13 -2.90
C VAL A 63 -5.65 -8.53 -1.44
N ILE A 64 -4.55 -8.57 -0.68
CA ILE A 64 -4.55 -9.02 0.71
C ILE A 64 -4.62 -7.87 1.71
N GLY A 65 -4.38 -6.63 1.30
CA GLY A 65 -4.62 -5.48 2.15
C GLY A 65 -4.34 -4.13 1.50
N GLN A 66 -4.89 -3.08 2.09
CA GLN A 66 -4.61 -1.68 1.74
C GLN A 66 -3.58 -1.10 2.71
N ILE A 67 -2.66 -0.29 2.20
CA ILE A 67 -1.69 0.48 2.97
C ILE A 67 -2.18 1.92 3.06
N GLU A 68 -2.51 2.36 4.27
CA GLU A 68 -2.84 3.75 4.57
C GLU A 68 -1.59 4.47 5.12
N ASP A 69 -1.18 5.55 4.45
CA ASP A 69 -0.13 6.45 4.96
C ASP A 69 -0.79 7.43 5.95
N SER A 70 -0.94 7.00 7.21
CA SER A 70 -1.41 7.91 8.26
C SER A 70 -0.25 8.82 8.69
N TYR A 71 -0.21 10.03 8.14
CA TYR A 71 0.65 11.09 8.67
C TYR A 71 0.20 11.45 10.09
N ARG A 72 1.01 11.13 11.10
CA ARG A 72 0.85 11.72 12.43
C ARG A 72 1.49 13.10 12.42
N THR A 73 0.69 14.15 12.29
CA THR A 73 1.14 15.52 12.59
C THR A 73 1.32 15.63 14.11
N VAL A 74 2.54 15.49 14.60
CA VAL A 74 2.85 15.78 16.01
C VAL A 74 3.10 17.28 16.12
N THR A 75 2.12 18.04 16.62
CA THR A 75 2.36 19.38 17.16
C THR A 75 2.99 19.23 18.53
N VAL A 76 4.30 19.49 18.63
CA VAL A 76 4.96 19.69 19.92
C VAL A 76 4.59 21.07 20.45
N ASP A 77 3.54 21.14 21.26
CA ASP A 77 3.23 22.34 22.02
C ASP A 77 4.03 22.33 23.34
N GLY A 78 4.86 23.36 23.54
CA GLY A 78 5.50 23.64 24.82
C GLY A 78 6.96 23.21 24.97
N LEU A 79 7.89 24.01 24.42
CA LEU A 79 9.18 24.21 25.07
C LEU A 79 9.08 25.47 25.94
N HIS A 80 8.49 25.35 27.13
CA HIS A 80 8.79 26.28 28.22
C HIS A 80 10.05 25.78 28.91
N THR A 81 11.18 26.42 28.61
CA THR A 81 12.40 26.49 29.42
C THR A 81 13.03 27.83 29.00
N ALA A 82 13.29 28.82 29.85
CA ALA A 82 13.30 28.96 31.30
C ALA A 82 12.95 30.42 31.66
#